data_AF-A0A379SSW8-F1
#
_entry.id   AF-A0A379SSW8-F1
#
_cell.length_a   1.000
_cell.length_b   1.000
_cell.length_c   1.000
_cell.angle_alpha   90.00
_cell.angle_beta   90.00
_cell.angle_gamma   90.00
#
_symmetry.space_group_name_H-M   'P 1'
#
loop_
_entity.id
_entity.type
_entity.pdbx_description
1 polymer ?
#
loop_
_entity_poly.entity_id
_entity_poly.type
_entity_poly.pdbx_seq_one_letter_code
_entity_poly.pdbx_strand_id
1 'polypeptide(L)'
;MSRVAVVHSFILPGRCEAASRLHFARTLARRAERRLVELSADIAVRQVLMRYINRLSDCLYALARAEDHDAHQRHIINEVTRRYLASTYPSTIKESSMSLSFQELHQLIRSAVARAEELHVPVVISIVDGKRHANRDLADARRVAGQQRTGAQKSLDRRGHEIRHP
;
A
#
# COMPACT_ATOMS: atom_id res chain seq x y z
N MET A 1 9.74 13.09 11.08
CA MET A 1 10.26 11.71 11.16
C MET A 1 9.38 10.86 12.09
N SER A 2 8.09 10.67 11.78
CA SER A 2 7.13 9.94 12.63
C SER A 2 6.79 8.53 12.12
N ARG A 3 7.43 8.08 11.03
CA ARG A 3 7.08 6.84 10.33
C ARG A 3 7.81 5.60 10.85
N VAL A 4 8.91 5.77 11.58
CA VAL A 4 9.73 4.66 12.08
C VAL A 4 9.68 4.66 13.61
N ALA A 5 9.41 3.49 14.20
CA ALA A 5 9.30 3.32 15.66
C ALA A 5 10.56 3.79 16.38
N VAL A 6 10.42 4.34 17.59
CA VAL A 6 11.55 4.75 18.42
C VAL A 6 12.39 3.52 18.77
N VAL A 7 13.71 3.65 18.71
CA VAL A 7 14.63 2.54 18.98
C VAL A 7 15.25 2.72 20.36
N HIS A 8 15.18 1.64 21.14
CA HIS A 8 15.70 1.56 22.50
C HIS A 8 16.96 0.66 22.60
N SER A 9 17.45 0.14 21.47
CA SER A 9 18.54 -0.83 21.40
C SER A 9 19.45 -0.62 20.17
N PHE A 10 20.64 -1.23 20.17
CA PHE A 10 21.53 -1.15 19.02
C PHE A 10 20.94 -1.88 17.81
N ILE A 11 20.97 -1.23 16.65
CA ILE A 11 20.50 -1.81 15.38
C ILE A 11 21.69 -2.47 14.69
N LEU A 12 21.56 -3.77 14.43
CA LEU A 12 22.50 -4.52 13.62
C LEU A 12 22.19 -4.33 12.13
N PRO A 13 23.18 -3.98 11.29
CA PRO A 13 23.00 -3.95 9.85
C PRO A 13 22.79 -5.36 9.31
N GLY A 14 21.96 -5.53 8.27
CA GLY A 14 21.81 -6.82 7.58
C GLY A 14 20.39 -7.34 7.41
N ARG A 15 19.36 -6.62 7.88
CA ARG A 15 17.96 -7.07 7.78
C ARG A 15 17.41 -7.04 6.36
N CYS A 16 17.79 -6.04 5.56
CA CYS A 16 17.49 -5.99 4.14
C CYS A 16 18.69 -5.48 3.34
N GLU A 17 18.75 -5.82 2.05
CA GLU A 17 19.86 -5.42 1.17
C GLU A 17 19.97 -3.89 1.05
N ALA A 18 18.84 -3.19 0.88
CA ALA A 18 18.79 -1.74 0.76
C ALA A 18 19.34 -1.04 2.01
N ALA A 19 18.88 -1.42 3.20
CA ALA A 19 19.39 -0.90 4.47
C ALA A 19 20.87 -1.23 4.67
N SER A 20 21.31 -2.42 4.26
CA SER A 20 22.73 -2.82 4.35
C SER A 20 23.63 -1.92 3.50
N ARG A 21 23.22 -1.63 2.26
CA ARG A 21 23.94 -0.70 1.37
C ARG A 21 23.96 0.73 1.95
N LEU A 22 22.87 1.18 2.57
CA LEU A 22 22.80 2.48 3.23
C LEU A 22 23.71 2.54 4.47
N HIS A 23 23.75 1.47 5.27
CA HIS A 23 24.70 1.36 6.38
C HIS A 23 26.14 1.33 5.91
N PHE A 24 26.44 0.66 4.79
CA PHE A 24 27.75 0.70 4.16
C PHE A 24 28.13 2.13 3.72
N ALA A 25 27.24 2.82 3.00
CA ALA A 25 27.45 4.22 2.62
C ALA A 25 27.70 5.12 3.84
N ARG A 26 26.99 4.87 4.97
CA ARG A 26 27.23 5.58 6.23
C ARG A 26 28.64 5.36 6.77
N THR A 27 29.20 4.14 6.66
CA THR A 27 30.59 3.89 7.06
C THR A 27 31.59 4.66 6.18
N LEU A 28 31.31 4.80 4.88
CA LEU A 28 32.12 5.61 3.98
C LEU A 28 32.05 7.10 4.35
N ALA A 29 30.86 7.62 4.65
CA ALA A 29 30.69 9.00 5.11
C ALA A 29 31.45 9.27 6.41
N ARG A 30 31.37 8.38 7.40
CA ARG A 30 32.13 8.49 8.66
C ARG A 30 33.63 8.36 8.46
N ARG A 31 34.08 7.59 7.46
CA ARG A 31 35.51 7.52 7.08
C ARG A 31 35.96 8.84 6.44
N ALA A 32 35.17 9.39 5.53
CA ALA A 32 35.44 10.69 4.91
C ALA A 32 35.46 11.81 5.96
N GLU A 33 34.56 11.79 6.94
CA GLU A 33 34.55 12.72 8.07
C GLU A 33 35.88 12.71 8.83
N ARG A 34 36.37 11.53 9.23
CA ARG A 34 37.66 11.41 9.93
C ARG A 34 38.83 11.96 9.10
N ARG A 35 38.87 11.64 7.81
CA ARG A 35 39.90 12.18 6.89
C ARG A 35 39.80 13.69 6.74
N LEU A 36 38.58 14.24 6.73
CA LEU A 36 38.37 15.68 6.64
C LEU A 36 38.80 16.39 7.94
N VAL A 37 38.55 15.77 9.09
CA VAL A 37 39.01 16.27 10.40
C VAL A 37 40.54 16.27 10.45
N GLU A 38 41.19 15.18 10.04
CA GLU A 38 42.66 15.10 9.91
C GLU A 38 43.18 16.24 9.01
N LEU A 39 42.61 16.41 7.81
CA LEU A 39 43.00 17.46 6.87
C LEU A 39 42.77 18.88 7.41
N SER A 40 41.76 19.07 8.25
CA SER A 40 41.44 20.38 8.82
C SER A 40 42.49 20.89 9.81
N ALA A 41 43.38 20.01 10.29
CA ALA A 41 44.52 20.40 11.12
C ALA A 41 45.62 21.09 10.30
N ASP A 42 45.79 20.68 9.03
CA ASP A 42 46.86 21.17 8.16
C ASP A 42 46.39 22.32 7.24
N ILE A 43 45.13 22.28 6.81
CA ILE A 43 44.57 23.22 5.83
C ILE A 43 43.24 23.80 6.33
N ALA A 44 42.98 25.08 6.07
CA ALA A 44 41.71 25.71 6.36
C ALA A 44 40.56 25.09 5.54
N VAL A 45 39.82 24.17 6.16
CA VAL A 45 38.62 23.55 5.59
C VAL A 45 37.37 24.37 5.90
N ARG A 46 36.47 24.51 4.92
CA ARG A 46 35.19 25.20 5.12
C ARG A 46 34.32 24.44 6.13
N GLN A 47 33.94 25.11 7.21
CA GLN A 47 33.10 24.55 8.29
C GLN A 47 31.75 23.99 7.83
N VAL A 48 31.22 24.51 6.70
CA VAL A 48 29.99 24.00 6.08
C VAL A 48 30.16 22.55 5.62
N LEU A 49 31.32 22.16 5.10
CA LEU A 49 31.59 20.80 4.64
C LEU A 49 31.64 19.80 5.79
N MET A 50 32.29 20.19 6.91
CA MET A 50 32.35 19.39 8.14
C MET A 50 30.94 19.09 8.66
N ARG A 51 30.10 20.13 8.78
CA ARG A 51 28.69 19.97 9.19
C ARG A 51 27.89 19.13 8.19
N TYR A 52 28.13 19.30 6.90
CA TYR A 52 27.42 18.56 5.87
C TYR A 52 27.69 17.06 5.95
N ILE A 53 28.96 16.62 6.03
CA ILE A 53 29.30 15.19 6.12
C ILE A 53 28.75 14.59 7.41
N ASN A 54 28.81 15.34 8.51
CA ASN A 54 28.22 14.91 9.78
C ASN A 54 26.70 14.66 9.63
N ARG A 55 25.94 15.60 9.07
CA ARG A 55 24.50 15.45 8.81
C ARG A 55 24.18 14.36 7.78
N LEU A 56 25.01 14.21 6.75
CA LEU A 56 24.86 13.17 5.72
C LEU A 56 24.86 11.78 6.36
N SER A 57 25.75 11.54 7.31
CA SER A 57 25.84 10.24 7.97
C SER A 57 24.62 9.93 8.85
N ASP A 58 24.00 10.93 9.48
CA ASP A 58 22.74 10.79 10.22
C ASP A 58 21.56 10.56 9.26
N CYS A 59 21.55 11.24 8.11
CA CYS A 59 20.57 11.03 7.05
C CYS A 59 20.62 9.59 6.51
N LEU A 60 21.81 9.07 6.21
CA LEU A 60 22.01 7.69 5.78
C LEU A 60 21.54 6.67 6.82
N TYR A 61 21.73 6.97 8.11
CA TYR A 61 21.19 6.15 9.19
C TYR A 61 19.66 6.17 9.22
N ALA A 62 19.04 7.34 9.09
CA ALA A 62 17.58 7.46 9.07
C ALA A 62 16.95 6.77 7.86
N LEU A 63 17.56 6.88 6.68
CA LEU A 63 17.12 6.18 5.47
C LEU A 63 17.23 4.66 5.62
N ALA A 64 18.36 4.15 6.14
CA ALA A 64 18.53 2.72 6.37
C ALA A 64 17.41 2.15 7.26
N ARG A 65 17.04 2.90 8.29
CA ARG A 65 15.95 2.53 9.20
C ARG A 65 14.56 2.56 8.57
N ALA A 66 14.31 3.50 7.66
CA ALA A 66 13.05 3.55 6.91
C ALA A 66 12.93 2.33 5.99
N GLU A 67 14.00 1.96 5.28
CA GLU A 67 14.03 0.77 4.42
C GLU A 67 13.86 -0.53 5.20
N ASP A 68 14.50 -0.66 6.37
CA ASP A 68 14.30 -1.82 7.25
C ASP A 68 12.85 -1.94 7.74
N HIS A 69 12.21 -0.82 8.06
CA HIS A 69 10.81 -0.80 8.49
C HIS A 69 9.87 -1.22 7.36
N ASP A 70 10.02 -0.63 6.18
CA ASP A 70 9.21 -0.94 5.01
C ASP A 70 9.40 -2.41 4.57
N ALA A 71 10.64 -2.92 4.57
CA ALA A 71 10.92 -4.32 4.28
C ALA A 71 10.27 -5.27 5.30
N HIS A 72 10.30 -4.92 6.58
CA HIS A 72 9.67 -5.72 7.63
C HIS A 72 8.14 -5.77 7.48
N GLN A 73 7.51 -4.63 7.20
CA GLN A 73 6.07 -4.57 6.96
C GLN A 73 5.67 -5.43 5.75
N ARG A 74 6.40 -5.33 4.64
CA ARG A 74 6.18 -6.16 3.44
C ARG A 74 6.29 -7.65 3.76
N HIS A 75 7.30 -8.05 4.55
CA HIS A 75 7.48 -9.44 4.94
C HIS A 75 6.28 -9.96 5.76
N ILE A 76 5.80 -9.19 6.74
CA ILE A 76 4.63 -9.56 7.55
C ILE A 76 3.39 -9.71 6.66
N ILE A 77 3.13 -8.75 5.77
CA ILE A 77 1.98 -8.78 4.86
C ILE A 77 2.03 -10.04 3.99
N ASN A 78 3.19 -10.36 3.41
CA ASN A 78 3.37 -11.54 2.57
C ASN A 78 3.16 -12.84 3.36
N GLU A 79 3.67 -12.90 4.58
CA GLU A 79 3.53 -14.07 5.44
C GLU A 79 2.08 -14.30 5.88
N VAL A 80 1.39 -13.24 6.32
CA VAL A 80 -0.04 -13.31 6.68
C VAL A 80 -0.86 -13.71 5.47
N THR A 81 -0.61 -13.10 4.31
CA THR A 81 -1.30 -13.43 3.05
C THR A 81 -1.08 -14.90 2.69
N ARG A 82 0.16 -15.38 2.78
CA ARG A 82 0.51 -16.78 2.52
C ARG A 82 -0.26 -17.74 3.43
N ARG A 83 -0.28 -17.47 4.73
CA ARG A 83 -0.99 -18.31 5.73
C ARG A 83 -2.50 -18.29 5.50
N TYR A 84 -3.06 -17.12 5.25
CA TYR A 84 -4.49 -16.96 4.97
C TYR A 84 -4.91 -17.70 3.69
N LEU A 85 -4.12 -17.59 2.62
CA LEU A 85 -4.40 -18.33 1.38
C LEU A 85 -4.28 -19.83 1.60
N ALA A 86 -3.27 -20.31 2.33
CA ALA A 86 -3.13 -21.71 2.66
C ALA A 86 -4.27 -22.26 3.53
N SER A 87 -4.84 -21.44 4.44
CA SER A 87 -5.97 -21.85 5.28
C SER A 87 -7.32 -21.77 4.57
N THR A 88 -7.52 -20.78 3.70
CA THR A 88 -8.81 -20.49 3.05
C THR A 88 -8.97 -21.27 1.74
N TYR A 89 -7.86 -21.62 1.09
CA TYR A 89 -7.81 -22.38 -0.14
C TYR A 89 -6.71 -23.45 -0.05
N PRO A 90 -6.95 -24.60 0.61
CA PRO A 90 -6.02 -25.71 0.53
C PRO A 90 -5.79 -26.07 -0.94
N SER A 91 -4.52 -26.08 -1.36
CA SER A 91 -4.05 -26.23 -2.75
C SER A 91 -4.30 -27.61 -3.38
N THR A 92 -5.51 -28.13 -3.27
CA THR A 92 -5.95 -29.40 -3.89
C THR A 92 -7.43 -29.31 -4.26
N ILE A 93 -7.78 -28.40 -5.16
CA ILE A 93 -8.85 -28.72 -6.11
C ILE A 93 -8.18 -29.64 -7.14
N LYS A 94 -8.18 -30.94 -6.87
CA LYS A 94 -8.25 -31.93 -7.94
C LYS A 94 -9.48 -31.50 -8.72
N GLU A 95 -9.34 -31.07 -9.97
CA GLU A 95 -10.47 -30.68 -10.84
C GLU A 95 -11.41 -31.89 -11.01
N SER A 96 -12.25 -32.14 -10.02
CA SER A 96 -13.55 -32.74 -10.23
C SER A 96 -14.40 -31.58 -10.71
N SER A 97 -14.57 -31.52 -12.02
CA SER A 97 -15.49 -30.64 -12.74
C SER A 97 -16.91 -30.76 -12.18
N MET A 98 -17.19 -30.11 -11.06
CA MET A 98 -18.54 -29.69 -10.70
C MET A 98 -18.81 -28.41 -11.47
N SER A 99 -19.09 -28.55 -12.77
CA SER A 99 -19.72 -27.47 -13.53
C SER A 99 -21.12 -27.29 -12.95
N LEU A 100 -21.28 -26.36 -12.01
CA LEU A 100 -22.61 -25.96 -11.55
C LEU A 100 -23.38 -25.44 -12.76
N SER A 101 -24.41 -26.18 -13.16
CA SER A 101 -25.35 -25.70 -14.17
C SER A 101 -26.04 -24.45 -13.66
N PHE A 102 -26.46 -23.59 -14.59
CA PHE A 102 -27.23 -22.38 -14.28
C PHE A 102 -28.45 -22.68 -13.38
N GLN A 103 -29.04 -23.87 -13.54
CA GLN A 103 -30.20 -24.31 -12.76
C GLN A 103 -29.86 -24.61 -11.29
N GLU A 104 -28.71 -25.25 -11.02
CA GLU A 104 -28.24 -25.53 -9.66
C GLU A 104 -27.85 -24.24 -8.94
N LEU A 105 -27.22 -23.32 -9.66
CA LEU A 105 -26.91 -21.98 -9.16
C LEU A 105 -28.18 -21.20 -8.77
N HIS A 106 -29.21 -21.24 -9.62
CA HIS A 106 -30.48 -20.58 -9.35
C HIS A 106 -31.19 -21.16 -8.11
N GLN A 107 -31.17 -22.49 -7.96
CA GLN A 107 -31.71 -23.19 -6.78
C GLN A 107 -30.99 -22.78 -5.48
N LEU A 108 -29.66 -22.67 -5.52
CA LEU A 108 -28.86 -22.23 -4.37
C LEU A 108 -29.17 -20.79 -3.97
N ILE A 109 -29.28 -19.88 -4.94
CA ILE A 109 -29.62 -18.47 -4.67
C ILE A 109 -30.98 -18.38 -4.01
N ARG A 110 -31.99 -19.07 -4.56
CA ARG A 110 -33.35 -19.05 -4.00
C ARG A 110 -33.38 -19.58 -2.57
N SER A 111 -32.67 -20.66 -2.30
CA SER A 111 -32.59 -21.24 -0.96
C SER A 111 -31.87 -20.30 0.02
N ALA A 112 -30.79 -19.65 -0.42
CA ALA A 112 -30.05 -18.69 0.40
C ALA A 112 -30.89 -17.44 0.74
N VAL A 113 -31.64 -16.92 -0.23
CA VAL A 113 -32.53 -15.77 -0.02
C VAL A 113 -33.69 -16.13 0.91
N ALA A 114 -34.38 -17.26 0.67
CA ALA A 114 -35.47 -17.71 1.53
C ALA A 114 -35.02 -17.88 2.98
N ARG A 115 -33.82 -18.44 3.19
CA ARG A 115 -33.27 -18.61 4.54
C ARG A 115 -32.88 -17.29 5.20
N ALA A 116 -32.37 -16.33 4.42
CA ALA A 116 -32.06 -14.99 4.92
C ALA A 116 -33.32 -14.21 5.31
N GLU A 117 -34.41 -14.38 4.56
CA GLU A 117 -35.73 -13.83 4.87
C GLU A 117 -36.31 -14.43 6.16
N GLU A 118 -36.25 -15.76 6.32
CA GLU A 118 -36.66 -16.41 7.59
C GLU A 118 -35.90 -15.86 8.80
N LEU A 119 -34.59 -15.67 8.66
CA LEU A 119 -33.71 -15.19 9.73
C LEU A 119 -33.74 -13.66 9.89
N HIS A 120 -34.44 -12.93 9.02
CA HIS A 120 -34.47 -11.46 8.98
C HIS A 120 -33.06 -10.81 8.92
N VAL A 121 -32.12 -11.44 8.22
CA VAL A 121 -30.75 -10.93 8.05
C VAL A 121 -30.52 -10.51 6.59
N PRO A 122 -30.02 -9.29 6.32
CA PRO A 122 -29.68 -8.88 4.96
C PRO A 122 -28.52 -9.72 4.41
N VAL A 123 -28.66 -10.24 3.18
CA VAL A 123 -27.65 -11.09 2.53
C VAL A 123 -27.15 -10.48 1.23
N VAL A 124 -25.85 -10.63 0.94
CA VAL A 124 -25.22 -10.28 -0.34
C VAL A 124 -24.65 -11.55 -0.95
N ILE A 125 -25.05 -11.86 -2.19
CA ILE A 125 -24.60 -13.05 -2.92
C ILE A 125 -23.72 -12.58 -4.09
N SER A 126 -22.54 -13.18 -4.25
CA SER A 126 -21.63 -12.93 -5.38
C SER A 126 -21.29 -14.24 -6.07
N ILE A 127 -21.39 -14.25 -7.41
CA ILE A 127 -21.19 -15.44 -8.24
C ILE A 127 -20.06 -15.11 -9.22
N VAL A 128 -19.10 -16.02 -9.35
CA VAL A 128 -17.93 -15.85 -10.20
C VAL A 128 -17.79 -17.07 -11.11
N ASP A 129 -17.64 -16.85 -12.41
CA ASP A 129 -17.31 -17.91 -13.37
C ASP A 129 -15.85 -18.33 -13.18
N GLY A 130 -15.58 -19.64 -13.25
CA GLY A 130 -14.27 -20.24 -13.04
C GLY A 130 -13.20 -19.82 -14.05
N LYS A 131 -13.56 -19.11 -15.13
CA LYS A 131 -12.62 -18.47 -16.05
C LYS A 131 -11.94 -17.25 -15.40
N ARG A 132 -11.01 -17.50 -14.49
CA ARG A 132 -9.98 -16.54 -14.11
C ARG A 132 -9.10 -16.27 -15.33
N HIS A 133 -9.42 -15.24 -16.10
CA HIS A 133 -8.45 -14.65 -17.00
C HIS A 133 -7.32 -14.05 -16.15
N ALA A 134 -6.14 -14.67 -16.29
CA ALA A 134 -4.88 -14.04 -15.99
C ALA A 134 -4.74 -12.78 -16.85
N ASN A 135 -5.21 -11.63 -16.37
CA ASN A 135 -4.63 -10.38 -16.80
C ASN A 135 -4.64 -9.36 -15.66
N ARG A 136 -3.41 -9.01 -15.27
CA ARG A 136 -3.07 -7.67 -14.82
C ARG A 136 -3.88 -6.67 -15.66
N ASP A 137 -4.60 -5.76 -15.03
CA ASP A 137 -4.27 -4.35 -15.17
C ASP A 137 -4.95 -3.48 -14.12
N LEU A 138 -4.11 -2.61 -13.56
CA LEU A 138 -4.29 -1.79 -12.38
C LEU A 138 -4.87 -0.40 -12.71
N ALA A 139 -5.56 -0.20 -13.85
CA ALA A 139 -5.75 1.16 -14.37
C ALA A 139 -7.17 1.78 -14.31
N ASP A 140 -8.26 1.02 -14.46
CA ASP A 140 -9.55 1.65 -14.84
C ASP A 140 -10.57 1.92 -13.72
N ALA A 141 -10.42 1.34 -12.53
CA ALA A 141 -11.45 1.49 -11.47
C ALA A 141 -11.46 2.86 -10.76
N ARG A 142 -10.47 3.74 -11.00
CA ARG A 142 -10.45 5.11 -10.43
C ARG A 142 -11.14 6.16 -11.29
N ARG A 143 -11.58 5.87 -12.52
CA ARG A 143 -12.22 6.85 -13.41
C ARG A 143 -13.75 6.92 -13.34
N VAL A 144 -14.43 5.93 -12.75
CA VAL A 144 -15.91 5.86 -12.83
C VAL A 144 -16.63 6.36 -11.56
N ALA A 145 -15.92 6.55 -10.43
CA ALA A 145 -16.51 7.02 -9.17
C ALA A 145 -16.66 8.55 -9.03
N GLY A 146 -16.28 9.34 -10.05
CA GLY A 146 -16.27 10.81 -9.98
C GLY A 146 -17.43 11.55 -10.66
N GLN A 147 -18.30 10.88 -11.42
CA GLN A 147 -19.19 11.58 -12.38
C GLN A 147 -20.70 11.56 -12.07
N GLN A 148 -21.16 11.05 -10.92
CA GLN A 148 -22.60 10.90 -10.63
C GLN A 148 -23.12 11.69 -9.41
N ARG A 149 -22.50 12.82 -9.04
CA ARG A 149 -22.99 13.69 -7.95
C ARG A 149 -23.23 15.17 -8.33
N THR A 150 -23.63 15.46 -9.58
CA THR A 150 -23.91 16.86 -9.98
C THR A 150 -25.14 17.04 -10.90
N GLY A 151 -26.10 16.11 -10.85
CA GLY A 151 -27.23 16.06 -11.80
C GLY A 151 -28.64 16.16 -11.21
N ALA A 152 -28.83 16.60 -9.96
CA ALA A 152 -30.16 16.62 -9.34
C ALA A 152 -30.39 17.80 -8.37
N GLN A 153 -30.09 19.03 -8.80
CA GLN A 153 -30.60 20.22 -8.10
C GLN A 153 -30.58 21.45 -9.02
N LYS A 154 -31.47 21.49 -10.02
CA LYS A 154 -31.78 22.71 -10.78
C LYS A 154 -33.13 22.59 -11.49
N SER A 155 -34.20 22.54 -10.69
CA SER A 155 -35.58 22.66 -11.19
C SER A 155 -36.46 23.33 -10.14
N LEU A 156 -36.11 24.56 -9.75
CA LEU A 156 -37.00 25.46 -9.02
C LEU A 156 -36.42 26.88 -9.12
N ASP A 157 -36.47 27.46 -10.32
CA ASP A 157 -36.74 28.89 -10.44
C ASP A 157 -37.15 29.23 -11.88
N ARG A 158 -38.46 29.30 -12.13
CA ARG A 158 -39.05 29.95 -13.30
C ARG A 158 -40.36 30.55 -12.85
N ARG A 159 -40.35 31.82 -12.42
CA ARG A 159 -41.53 32.71 -12.51
C ARG A 159 -41.10 34.19 -12.39
N GLY A 160 -41.35 34.93 -13.48
CA GLY A 160 -41.41 36.40 -13.55
C GLY A 160 -40.04 37.09 -13.52
N HIS A 161 -39.75 38.20 -14.19
CA HIS A 161 -40.50 39.14 -15.02
C HIS A 161 -39.37 40.02 -15.63
N GLU A 162 -39.34 40.31 -16.94
CA GLU A 162 -39.49 41.70 -17.47
C GLU A 162 -38.72 42.79 -16.66
N ILE A 163 -37.87 43.68 -17.19
CA ILE A 163 -37.95 44.45 -18.44
C ILE A 163 -36.72 45.40 -18.50
N ARG A 164 -36.27 45.70 -19.73
CA ARG A 164 -35.54 46.90 -20.25
C ARG A 164 -34.11 47.31 -19.80
N HIS A 165 -33.24 47.23 -20.81
CA HIS A 165 -32.24 48.20 -21.29
C HIS A 165 -32.54 49.71 -21.09
N PRO A 166 -31.58 50.64 -21.36
CA PRO A 166 -30.29 50.49 -22.06
C PRO A 166 -29.03 50.84 -21.26
#